data_AF-A0A5E4IQP7-F1
#
_entry.id   AF-A0A5E4IQP7-F1
#
_cell.length_a   1.000
_cell.length_b   1.000
_cell.length_c   1.000
_cell.angle_alpha   90.00
_cell.angle_beta   90.00
_cell.angle_gamma   90.00
#
_symmetry.space_group_name_H-M   'P 1'
#
loop_
_entity.id
_entity.type
_entity.pdbx_description
1 polymer ?
#
loop_
_entity_poly.entity_id
_entity_poly.type
_entity_poly.pdbx_seq_one_letter_code
_entity_poly.pdbx_strand_id
1 'polypeptide(L)'
;MPYKVNVYILGLLEFDREEVVLNREQLRQIDYKIDQIIKNLDGTADSQKAYSPYKVWILPKHRISFNMSNDDPAIDHVRLGYYHHRIILDVSMRITEKSFEDLRAIRDLLHNFFRREIIKSITSFYIDKYGEDSQDCTIKFIYTYPLIVIVEGDGFIASGQDYEDTIFSDATTSFFFKIPESSIIPKNHYVRVSIPCTFLYSSGKPGRGFFWNLINAIYFGGLYEKKKRDREDQNNKNEFDEDILRNLTRLMLEHVAEVQFSVTDMKLSLLAIILAIIAIFITIITIVSK
;
A
#
# COMPACT_ATOMS: atom_id res chain seq x y z
N MET A 1 2.11 -6.08 -24.54
CA MET A 1 1.79 -4.67 -24.14
C MET A 1 2.44 -4.41 -22.78
N PRO A 2 2.85 -3.18 -22.41
CA PRO A 2 3.44 -2.95 -21.11
C PRO A 2 2.39 -3.00 -19.99
N TYR A 3 2.68 -3.73 -18.91
CA TYR A 3 1.84 -3.80 -17.71
C TYR A 3 2.10 -2.63 -16.79
N LYS A 4 1.04 -2.15 -16.13
CA LYS A 4 1.18 -1.15 -15.07
C LYS A 4 1.42 -1.84 -13.73
N VAL A 5 2.54 -1.52 -13.10
CA VAL A 5 2.90 -2.02 -11.77
C VAL A 5 3.05 -0.85 -10.81
N ASN A 6 2.46 -0.98 -9.62
CA ASN A 6 2.65 -0.04 -8.53
C ASN A 6 3.35 -0.77 -7.39
N VAL A 7 4.52 -0.30 -6.99
CA VAL A 7 5.28 -0.82 -5.86
C VAL A 7 5.13 0.15 -4.70
N TYR A 8 4.62 -0.36 -3.58
CA TYR A 8 4.48 0.36 -2.33
C TYR A 8 5.46 -0.22 -1.32
N ILE A 9 6.37 0.59 -0.77
CA ILE A 9 7.16 0.18 0.38
C ILE A 9 6.52 0.79 1.61
N LEU A 10 5.80 -0.05 2.35
CA LEU A 10 5.07 0.34 3.55
C LEU A 10 6.05 0.32 4.73
N GLY A 11 6.28 1.48 5.33
CA GLY A 11 7.13 1.69 6.49
C GLY A 11 6.32 2.02 7.74
N LEU A 12 6.71 1.47 8.89
CA LEU A 12 6.19 1.76 10.21
C LEU A 12 7.33 2.24 11.13
N LEU A 13 7.19 3.46 11.65
CA LEU A 13 8.14 4.10 12.55
C LEU A 13 8.06 3.49 13.96
N GLU A 14 9.22 3.18 14.51
CA GLU A 14 9.43 2.90 15.92
C GLU A 14 10.23 4.03 16.54
N PHE A 15 9.67 4.58 17.62
CA PHE A 15 10.32 5.58 18.45
C PHE A 15 10.98 4.91 19.64
N ASP A 16 12.00 5.55 20.21
CA ASP A 16 12.64 5.13 21.46
C ASP A 16 11.64 4.98 22.63
N ARG A 17 10.52 5.71 22.59
CA ARG A 17 9.42 5.64 23.55
C ARG A 17 8.09 5.39 22.85
N GLU A 18 7.45 4.27 23.16
CA GLU A 18 6.22 3.88 22.46
C GLU A 18 4.98 4.67 22.89
N GLU A 19 4.90 5.05 24.17
CA GLU A 19 3.76 5.78 24.74
C GLU A 19 3.66 7.22 24.22
N VAL A 20 4.61 7.65 23.39
CA VAL A 20 4.64 9.01 22.85
C VAL A 20 3.58 9.13 21.76
N VAL A 21 2.40 9.58 22.17
CA VAL A 21 1.48 10.25 21.26
C VAL A 21 2.11 11.59 20.90
N LEU A 22 2.69 11.67 19.70
CA LEU A 22 3.30 12.90 19.22
C LEU A 22 2.22 13.98 19.05
N ASN A 23 2.47 15.14 19.67
CA ASN A 23 1.61 16.30 19.46
C ASN A 23 1.82 16.89 18.06
N ARG A 24 0.96 17.83 17.67
CA ARG A 24 0.99 18.44 16.33
C ARG A 24 2.33 19.10 15.99
N GLU A 25 3.02 19.68 16.98
CA GLU A 25 4.30 20.35 16.76
C GLU A 25 5.44 19.36 16.54
N GLN A 26 5.44 18.25 17.29
CA GLN A 26 6.38 17.16 17.07
C GLN A 26 6.18 16.49 15.71
N LEU A 27 4.92 16.28 15.30
CA LEU A 27 4.62 15.77 13.95
C LEU A 27 5.13 16.73 12.85
N ARG A 28 5.02 18.06 13.07
CA ARG A 28 5.56 19.06 12.15
C ARG A 28 7.09 19.03 12.03
N GLN A 29 7.81 18.69 13.09
CA GLN A 29 9.26 18.54 13.02
C GLN A 29 9.66 17.35 12.14
N ILE A 30 8.95 16.23 12.25
CA ILE A 30 9.14 15.09 11.35
C ILE A 30 8.82 15.50 9.91
N ASP A 31 7.71 16.20 9.70
CA ASP A 31 7.36 16.72 8.37
C ASP A 31 8.47 17.60 7.79
N TYR A 32 8.98 18.54 8.60
CA TYR A 32 10.05 19.44 8.20
C TYR A 32 11.33 18.67 7.86
N LYS A 33 11.67 17.65 8.65
CA LYS A 33 12.82 16.80 8.36
C LYS A 33 12.66 16.06 7.03
N ILE A 34 11.48 15.51 6.77
CA ILE A 34 11.16 14.89 5.48
C ILE A 34 11.25 15.92 4.35
N ASP A 35 10.67 17.12 4.52
CA ASP A 35 10.76 18.22 3.54
C ASP A 35 12.21 18.53 3.16
N GLN A 36 13.13 18.60 4.14
CA GLN A 36 14.55 18.85 3.88
C GLN A 36 15.20 17.72 3.09
N ILE A 37 14.91 16.45 3.44
CA ILE A 37 15.43 15.29 2.70
C ILE A 37 14.93 15.31 1.26
N ILE A 38 13.63 15.58 1.06
CA ILE A 38 13.03 15.64 -0.27
C ILE A 38 13.65 16.77 -1.11
N LYS A 39 13.86 17.95 -0.52
CA LYS A 39 14.55 19.07 -1.20
C LYS A 39 15.97 18.70 -1.63
N ASN A 40 16.72 18.01 -0.77
CA ASN A 40 18.08 17.55 -1.10
C ASN A 40 18.10 16.52 -2.23
N LEU A 41 17.00 15.82 -2.44
CA LEU A 41 16.83 14.89 -3.56
C LEU A 41 16.35 15.58 -4.84
N ASP A 42 16.15 16.89 -4.85
CA ASP A 42 15.47 17.67 -5.91
C ASP A 42 13.98 17.32 -6.07
N GLY A 43 13.36 16.79 -5.02
CA GLY A 43 11.92 16.55 -4.96
C GLY A 43 11.14 17.79 -4.53
N THR A 44 9.82 17.70 -4.66
CA THR A 44 8.90 18.79 -4.32
C THR A 44 7.76 18.30 -3.43
N ALA A 45 7.29 19.15 -2.53
CA ALA A 45 6.05 18.88 -1.80
C ALA A 45 4.87 18.91 -2.78
N ASP A 46 3.94 17.96 -2.66
CA ASP A 46 2.74 17.93 -3.49
C ASP A 46 1.77 19.03 -3.00
N SER A 47 1.73 20.14 -3.73
CA SER A 47 0.95 21.33 -3.40
C SER A 47 -0.56 21.12 -3.46
N GLN A 48 -1.04 19.99 -4.00
CA GLN A 48 -2.48 19.74 -4.21
C GLN A 48 -3.25 19.32 -2.95
N LYS A 49 -2.60 19.13 -1.80
CA LYS A 49 -3.23 18.56 -0.59
C LYS A 49 -3.02 19.36 0.70
N ALA A 50 -3.13 20.70 0.62
CA ALA A 50 -2.97 21.59 1.78
C ALA A 50 -3.87 21.30 3.00
N TYR A 51 -4.98 20.57 2.83
CA TYR A 51 -5.96 20.23 3.89
C TYR A 51 -6.02 18.73 4.23
N SER A 52 -5.08 17.94 3.74
CA SER A 52 -5.04 16.50 4.00
C SER A 52 -4.37 16.19 5.34
N PRO A 53 -4.88 15.26 6.16
CA PRO A 53 -4.21 14.84 7.39
C PRO A 53 -2.90 14.10 7.12
N TYR A 54 -2.67 13.67 5.87
CA TYR A 54 -1.44 13.03 5.39
C TYR A 54 -0.72 13.94 4.39
N LYS A 55 0.61 13.97 4.46
CA LYS A 55 1.48 14.71 3.53
C LYS A 55 2.01 13.80 2.44
N VAL A 56 2.19 14.36 1.24
CA VAL A 56 2.73 13.67 0.07
C VAL A 56 3.80 14.52 -0.56
N TRP A 57 4.90 13.90 -0.94
CA TRP A 57 5.99 14.49 -1.70
C TRP A 57 6.18 13.76 -3.02
N ILE A 58 6.57 14.50 -4.04
CA ILE A 58 6.94 13.97 -5.36
C ILE A 58 8.46 13.91 -5.39
N LEU A 59 8.99 12.72 -5.66
CA LEU A 59 10.42 12.48 -5.80
C LEU A 59 10.80 12.49 -7.28
N PRO A 60 12.03 12.93 -7.61
CA PRO A 60 12.48 12.92 -8.98
C PRO A 60 12.78 11.50 -9.44
N LYS A 61 12.11 11.10 -10.51
CA LYS A 61 12.20 9.75 -11.10
C LYS A 61 13.62 9.36 -11.48
N HIS A 62 14.42 10.31 -11.96
CA HIS A 62 15.80 10.08 -12.43
C HIS A 62 16.76 9.62 -11.31
N ARG A 63 16.35 9.74 -10.03
CA ARG A 63 17.13 9.22 -8.89
C ARG A 63 17.02 7.70 -8.73
N ILE A 64 16.07 7.07 -9.43
CA ILE A 64 15.88 5.62 -9.45
C ILE A 64 16.34 5.13 -10.82
N SER A 65 17.45 4.40 -10.83
CA SER A 65 17.96 3.70 -12.02
C SER A 65 17.94 2.21 -11.74
N PHE A 66 17.30 1.44 -12.62
CA PHE A 66 17.23 -0.01 -12.45
C PHE A 66 18.40 -0.73 -13.13
N ASN A 67 18.98 -0.15 -14.20
CA ASN A 67 20.12 -0.72 -14.94
C ASN A 67 19.89 -2.19 -15.31
N MET A 68 18.68 -2.52 -15.77
CA MET A 68 18.28 -3.89 -16.07
C MET A 68 18.75 -4.29 -17.48
N SER A 69 19.07 -5.57 -17.65
CA SER A 69 19.47 -6.14 -18.95
C SER A 69 18.34 -6.14 -19.97
N ASN A 70 17.09 -6.12 -19.52
CA ASN A 70 15.87 -6.29 -20.30
C ASN A 70 14.97 -5.06 -20.21
N ASP A 71 15.35 -3.97 -20.88
CA ASP A 71 14.66 -2.67 -20.94
C ASP A 71 14.22 -2.10 -19.58
N ASP A 72 14.80 -0.96 -19.18
CA ASP A 72 14.49 -0.34 -17.91
C ASP A 72 13.00 0.03 -17.79
N PRO A 73 12.35 -0.27 -16.63
CA PRO A 73 10.97 0.12 -16.37
C PRO A 73 10.75 1.63 -16.57
N ALA A 74 9.70 1.99 -17.30
CA ALA A 74 9.33 3.39 -17.46
C ALA A 74 8.59 3.87 -16.20
N ILE A 75 9.22 4.76 -15.43
CA ILE A 75 8.64 5.28 -14.17
C ILE A 75 7.60 6.38 -14.46
N ASP A 76 6.34 6.13 -14.07
CA ASP A 76 5.25 7.09 -14.16
C ASP A 76 5.28 8.12 -13.02
N HIS A 77 5.57 7.69 -11.78
CA HIS A 77 5.77 8.59 -10.63
C HIS A 77 6.53 7.91 -9.50
N VAL A 78 7.14 8.74 -8.65
CA VAL A 78 7.71 8.35 -7.36
C VAL A 78 7.17 9.32 -6.32
N ARG A 79 6.52 8.81 -5.28
CA ARG A 79 5.90 9.61 -4.23
C ARG A 79 6.25 9.06 -2.87
N LEU A 80 6.35 9.94 -1.89
CA LEU A 80 6.48 9.58 -0.49
C LEU A 80 5.26 10.11 0.25
N GLY A 81 4.52 9.23 0.92
CA GLY A 81 3.43 9.58 1.81
C GLY A 81 3.86 9.45 3.27
N TYR A 82 3.39 10.37 4.13
CA TYR A 82 3.58 10.29 5.57
C TYR A 82 2.29 10.60 6.32
N TYR A 83 2.00 9.78 7.33
CA TYR A 83 0.86 9.95 8.22
C TYR A 83 1.13 9.28 9.57
N HIS A 84 1.17 10.05 10.66
CA HIS A 84 1.45 9.54 12.01
C HIS A 84 2.73 8.68 12.05
N HIS A 85 2.62 7.37 12.27
CA HIS A 85 3.75 6.45 12.36
C HIS A 85 4.01 5.73 11.04
N ARG A 86 3.29 6.08 9.97
CA ARG A 86 3.32 5.40 8.68
C ARG A 86 4.03 6.27 7.66
N ILE A 87 4.97 5.67 6.95
CA ILE A 87 5.66 6.26 5.81
C ILE A 87 5.54 5.30 4.63
N ILE A 88 5.20 5.78 3.44
CA ILE A 88 4.94 4.92 2.28
C ILE A 88 5.67 5.49 1.07
N LEU A 89 6.59 4.72 0.49
CA LEU A 89 7.08 5.02 -0.86
C LEU A 89 6.12 4.39 -1.88
N ASP A 90 5.56 5.19 -2.79
CA ASP A 90 4.69 4.78 -3.89
C ASP A 90 5.41 5.03 -5.23
N VAL A 91 5.70 3.94 -5.95
CA VAL A 91 6.33 3.98 -7.27
C VAL A 91 5.42 3.32 -8.28
N SER A 92 4.89 4.10 -9.23
CA SER A 92 4.17 3.57 -10.39
C SER A 92 5.10 3.51 -11.58
N MET A 93 5.07 2.38 -12.27
CA MET A 93 5.89 2.14 -13.45
C MET A 93 5.15 1.27 -14.48
N ARG A 94 5.68 1.27 -15.70
CA ARG A 94 5.27 0.39 -16.76
C ARG A 94 6.40 -0.59 -17.06
N ILE A 95 6.10 -1.88 -17.05
CA ILE A 95 7.05 -2.96 -17.30
C ILE A 95 6.62 -3.76 -18.52
N THR A 96 7.58 -4.39 -19.19
CA THR A 96 7.29 -5.35 -20.26
C THR A 96 7.07 -6.75 -19.66
N GLU A 97 6.62 -7.71 -20.48
CA GLU A 97 6.54 -9.14 -20.07
C GLU A 97 7.90 -9.66 -19.59
N LYS A 98 9.01 -9.24 -20.21
CA LYS A 98 10.36 -9.67 -19.82
C LYS A 98 10.80 -9.09 -18.49
N SER A 99 10.53 -7.79 -18.27
CA SER A 99 10.87 -7.11 -17.01
C SER A 99 9.97 -7.55 -15.83
N PHE A 100 8.97 -8.42 -16.07
CA PHE A 100 8.14 -9.04 -15.04
C PHE A 100 8.93 -10.07 -14.21
N GLU A 101 9.82 -10.82 -14.85
CA GLU A 101 10.71 -11.79 -14.18
C GLU A 101 11.61 -11.09 -13.15
N ASP A 102 11.93 -9.82 -13.41
CA ASP A 102 12.81 -8.98 -12.60
C ASP A 102 12.08 -8.23 -11.46
N LEU A 103 10.79 -8.48 -11.21
CA LEU A 103 10.03 -7.78 -10.16
C LEU A 103 10.68 -7.88 -8.77
N ARG A 104 11.39 -8.98 -8.48
CA ARG A 104 12.18 -9.14 -7.25
C ARG A 104 13.35 -8.16 -7.19
N ALA A 105 14.10 -8.03 -8.28
CA ALA A 105 15.21 -7.09 -8.38
C ALA A 105 14.71 -5.63 -8.28
N ILE A 106 13.62 -5.30 -8.97
CA ILE A 106 12.96 -3.98 -8.87
C ILE A 106 12.58 -3.69 -7.41
N ARG A 107 11.91 -4.63 -6.73
CA ARG A 107 11.53 -4.49 -5.31
C ARG A 107 12.74 -4.20 -4.44
N ASP A 108 13.83 -4.97 -4.60
CA ASP A 108 15.02 -4.85 -3.76
C ASP A 108 15.77 -3.53 -4.03
N LEU A 109 15.84 -3.10 -5.29
CA LEU A 109 16.40 -1.81 -5.67
C LEU A 109 15.61 -0.64 -5.05
N LEU A 110 14.28 -0.68 -5.12
CA LEU A 110 13.43 0.33 -4.50
C LEU A 110 13.53 0.31 -2.98
N HIS A 111 13.60 -0.87 -2.36
CA HIS A 111 13.77 -1.01 -0.92
C HIS A 111 15.10 -0.44 -0.45
N ASN A 112 16.18 -0.73 -1.18
CA ASN A 112 17.50 -0.19 -0.91
C ASN A 112 17.57 1.32 -1.13
N PHE A 113 16.94 1.85 -2.17
CA PHE A 113 16.80 3.29 -2.38
C PHE A 113 16.09 3.93 -1.19
N PHE A 114 14.92 3.41 -0.81
CA PHE A 114 14.14 3.92 0.32
C PHE A 114 14.95 3.90 1.62
N ARG A 115 15.65 2.79 1.86
CA ARG A 115 16.51 2.64 3.04
C ARG A 115 17.64 3.66 3.07
N ARG A 116 18.34 3.82 1.95
CA ARG A 116 19.54 4.67 1.85
C ARG A 116 19.21 6.16 1.89
N GLU A 117 18.24 6.59 1.08
CA GLU A 117 17.94 8.02 0.91
C GLU A 117 17.00 8.54 2.00
N ILE A 118 16.02 7.73 2.41
CA ILE A 118 14.96 8.17 3.33
C ILE A 118 15.18 7.64 4.74
N ILE A 119 15.13 6.31 4.94
CA ILE A 119 15.14 5.71 6.28
C ILE A 119 16.38 6.16 7.07
N LYS A 120 17.59 5.98 6.53
CA LYS A 120 18.83 6.38 7.22
C LYS A 120 18.86 7.86 7.58
N SER A 121 18.21 8.71 6.79
CA SER A 121 18.20 10.16 6.99
C SER A 121 17.19 10.63 8.04
N ILE A 122 16.15 9.83 8.31
CA ILE A 122 15.12 10.12 9.33
C ILE A 122 15.37 9.36 10.64
N THR A 123 15.92 8.15 10.60
CA THR A 123 16.48 7.49 11.78
C THR A 123 17.68 8.31 12.23
N SER A 124 17.81 8.61 13.52
CA SER A 124 18.76 9.59 14.09
C SER A 124 18.33 11.06 14.09
N PHE A 125 17.12 11.39 13.63
CA PHE A 125 16.55 12.72 13.86
C PHE A 125 16.04 12.83 15.30
N TYR A 126 16.47 13.86 16.01
CA TYR A 126 15.96 14.25 17.32
C TYR A 126 14.71 15.11 17.14
N ILE A 127 13.64 14.76 17.84
CA ILE A 127 12.39 15.52 17.87
C ILE A 127 12.37 16.28 19.19
N ASP A 128 12.66 17.57 19.11
CA ASP A 128 12.73 18.48 20.26
C ASP A 128 11.35 18.71 20.86
N LYS A 129 11.28 18.91 22.18
CA LYS A 129 10.06 19.31 22.88
C LYS A 129 10.13 20.75 23.38
N TYR A 130 9.02 21.48 23.23
CA TYR A 130 8.75 22.72 23.94
C TYR A 130 7.88 22.40 25.17
N GLY A 131 8.39 22.62 26.39
CA GLY A 131 7.65 22.49 27.66
C GLY A 131 8.30 21.55 28.69
N GLU A 132 8.14 21.88 29.99
CA GLU A 132 9.00 21.46 31.12
C GLU A 132 9.05 19.97 31.50
N ASP A 133 8.14 19.10 31.04
CA ASP A 133 8.07 17.72 31.55
C ASP A 133 8.17 16.64 30.48
N SER A 134 8.96 16.87 29.44
CA SER A 134 8.91 15.95 28.32
C SER A 134 10.24 15.71 27.61
N GLN A 135 10.72 14.48 27.77
CA GLN A 135 12.02 14.01 27.30
C GLN A 135 12.03 13.85 25.77
N ASP A 136 13.22 14.07 25.19
CA ASP A 136 13.51 13.93 23.75
C ASP A 136 13.06 12.56 23.21
N CYS A 137 12.66 12.55 21.94
CA CYS A 137 12.18 11.36 21.23
C CYS A 137 12.93 11.23 19.90
N THR A 138 13.40 10.02 19.61
CA THR A 138 14.11 9.67 18.37
C THR A 138 13.41 8.55 17.63
N ILE A 139 13.49 8.57 16.31
CA ILE A 139 13.07 7.42 15.48
C ILE A 139 14.19 6.37 15.55
N LYS A 140 13.93 5.29 16.29
CA LYS A 140 14.86 4.18 16.54
C LYS A 140 14.98 3.26 15.33
N PHE A 141 13.84 2.91 14.73
CA PHE A 141 13.78 1.90 13.67
C PHE A 141 12.59 2.11 12.74
N ILE A 142 12.67 1.55 11.54
CA ILE A 142 11.57 1.55 10.58
C ILE A 142 11.36 0.13 10.08
N TYR A 143 10.22 -0.45 10.46
CA TYR A 143 9.78 -1.73 9.93
C TYR A 143 9.26 -1.54 8.51
N THR A 144 9.62 -2.41 7.58
CA THR A 144 9.20 -2.26 6.18
C THR A 144 8.68 -3.55 5.59
N TYR A 145 7.61 -3.45 4.80
CA TYR A 145 7.05 -4.60 4.07
C TYR A 145 6.45 -4.15 2.73
N PRO A 146 7.02 -4.55 1.58
CA PRO A 146 6.52 -4.14 0.27
C PRO A 146 5.18 -4.77 -0.12
N LEU A 147 4.36 -3.99 -0.83
CA LEU A 147 3.17 -4.41 -1.55
C LEU A 147 3.36 -4.10 -3.04
N ILE A 148 3.27 -5.11 -3.91
CA ILE A 148 3.39 -4.97 -5.36
C ILE A 148 2.03 -5.21 -5.99
N VAL A 149 1.51 -4.22 -6.70
CA VAL A 149 0.21 -4.29 -7.39
C VAL A 149 0.41 -4.33 -8.89
N ILE A 150 0.01 -5.43 -9.51
CA ILE A 150 0.00 -5.62 -10.96
C ILE A 150 -1.42 -5.36 -11.43
N VAL A 151 -1.63 -4.24 -12.11
CA VAL A 151 -2.95 -3.83 -12.64
C VAL A 151 -3.31 -4.70 -13.82
N GLU A 152 -4.53 -5.23 -13.85
CA GLU A 152 -4.97 -6.22 -14.85
C GLU A 152 -4.08 -7.48 -14.82
N GLY A 153 -3.60 -7.82 -13.62
CA GLY A 153 -2.70 -8.93 -13.38
C GLY A 153 -3.40 -10.29 -13.30
N ASP A 154 -4.74 -10.33 -13.24
CA ASP A 154 -5.54 -11.56 -13.18
C ASP A 154 -5.39 -12.42 -14.44
N GLY A 155 -5.13 -11.80 -15.59
CA GLY A 155 -4.82 -12.52 -16.84
C GLY A 155 -3.57 -13.40 -16.74
N PHE A 156 -2.60 -13.06 -15.89
CA PHE A 156 -1.42 -13.91 -15.64
C PHE A 156 -1.76 -15.18 -14.87
N ILE A 157 -2.79 -15.14 -14.03
CA ILE A 157 -3.25 -16.30 -13.26
C ILE A 157 -4.16 -17.17 -14.13
N ALA A 158 -4.98 -16.55 -14.98
CA ALA A 158 -5.97 -17.25 -15.81
C ALA A 158 -5.39 -17.98 -17.02
N SER A 159 -4.17 -17.65 -17.47
CA SER A 159 -3.53 -18.24 -18.66
C SER A 159 -3.07 -19.69 -18.47
N GLY A 160 -3.36 -20.32 -17.33
CA GLY A 160 -3.18 -21.76 -17.16
C GLY A 160 -1.74 -22.23 -17.29
N GLN A 161 -0.75 -21.35 -17.04
CA GLN A 161 0.50 -21.88 -16.55
C GLN A 161 0.18 -22.47 -15.18
N ASP A 162 0.13 -23.80 -15.11
CA ASP A 162 0.28 -24.58 -13.89
C ASP A 162 1.58 -24.14 -13.21
N TYR A 163 1.55 -22.98 -12.58
CA TYR A 163 2.36 -22.71 -11.40
C TYR A 163 1.72 -23.51 -10.27
N GLU A 164 1.70 -24.85 -10.38
CA GLU A 164 2.06 -25.65 -9.23
C GLU A 164 3.34 -25.02 -8.71
N ASP A 165 3.26 -24.25 -7.62
CA ASP A 165 4.27 -23.85 -6.62
C ASP A 165 5.79 -23.90 -6.91
N THR A 166 6.26 -24.02 -8.15
CA THR A 166 7.57 -24.63 -8.48
C THR A 166 8.64 -23.62 -8.84
N ILE A 167 8.29 -22.35 -9.04
CA ILE A 167 9.30 -21.33 -9.37
C ILE A 167 9.59 -20.43 -8.15
N PHE A 168 8.73 -20.38 -7.11
CA PHE A 168 8.82 -19.26 -6.15
C PHE A 168 8.58 -19.48 -4.64
N SER A 169 8.36 -20.68 -4.09
CA SER A 169 8.44 -20.91 -2.63
C SER A 169 8.31 -22.38 -2.26
N ASP A 170 9.07 -22.85 -1.28
CA ASP A 170 8.65 -24.00 -0.47
C ASP A 170 7.29 -23.66 0.16
N ALA A 171 6.34 -24.61 0.15
CA ALA A 171 4.96 -24.50 0.63
C ALA A 171 4.79 -24.03 2.10
N THR A 172 5.89 -23.74 2.80
CA THR A 172 5.94 -23.27 4.19
C THR A 172 5.96 -21.75 4.35
N THR A 173 6.19 -20.95 3.29
CA THR A 173 6.47 -19.49 3.44
C THR A 173 5.64 -18.55 2.55
N SER A 174 4.62 -19.05 1.84
CA SER A 174 3.70 -18.18 1.12
C SER A 174 2.25 -18.65 1.13
N PHE A 175 1.32 -17.70 1.17
CA PHE A 175 -0.12 -17.92 1.13
C PHE A 175 -0.69 -17.28 -0.14
N PHE A 176 -1.43 -18.03 -0.94
CA PHE A 176 -2.09 -17.54 -2.15
C PHE A 176 -3.60 -17.72 -2.05
N PHE A 177 -4.35 -16.65 -2.27
CA PHE A 177 -5.80 -16.66 -2.12
C PHE A 177 -6.46 -15.57 -2.95
N LYS A 178 -7.79 -15.65 -3.05
CA LYS A 178 -8.62 -14.76 -3.84
C LYS A 178 -9.44 -13.87 -2.92
N ILE A 179 -9.45 -12.57 -3.17
CA ILE A 179 -10.28 -11.59 -2.44
C ILE A 179 -11.25 -10.94 -3.43
N PRO A 180 -12.57 -11.00 -3.19
CA PRO A 180 -13.54 -10.26 -3.98
C PRO A 180 -13.52 -8.77 -3.63
N GLU A 181 -13.69 -7.91 -4.63
CA GLU A 181 -14.00 -6.48 -4.45
C GLU A 181 -15.43 -6.22 -4.93
N SER A 182 -16.23 -5.62 -4.05
CA SER A 182 -17.59 -5.19 -4.35
C SER A 182 -17.54 -3.95 -5.25
N SER A 183 -17.83 -4.13 -6.53
CA SER A 183 -17.91 -3.05 -7.50
C SER A 183 -19.06 -3.30 -8.47
N ILE A 184 -19.44 -2.29 -9.28
CA ILE A 184 -20.54 -2.41 -10.26
C ILE A 184 -20.38 -3.67 -11.13
N ILE A 185 -19.13 -3.97 -11.49
CA ILE A 185 -18.73 -5.26 -12.06
C ILE A 185 -17.91 -5.97 -10.98
N PRO A 186 -18.39 -7.10 -10.43
CA PRO A 186 -17.65 -7.83 -9.40
C PRO A 186 -16.23 -8.14 -9.87
N LYS A 187 -15.24 -7.73 -9.09
CA LYS A 187 -13.83 -7.99 -9.37
C LYS A 187 -13.31 -9.03 -8.41
N ASN A 188 -12.36 -9.80 -8.90
CA ASN A 188 -11.70 -10.83 -8.14
C ASN A 188 -10.20 -10.59 -8.21
N HIS A 189 -9.60 -10.27 -7.07
CA HIS A 189 -8.17 -10.03 -7.00
C HIS A 189 -7.47 -11.24 -6.41
N TYR A 190 -6.31 -11.60 -6.95
CA TYR A 190 -5.50 -12.66 -6.39
C TYR A 190 -4.37 -12.05 -5.57
N VAL A 191 -4.20 -12.55 -4.36
CA VAL A 191 -3.23 -12.04 -3.39
C VAL A 191 -2.27 -13.15 -3.04
N ARG A 192 -0.98 -12.84 -3.10
CA ARG A 192 0.09 -13.67 -2.57
C ARG A 192 0.76 -12.96 -1.42
N VAL A 193 0.76 -13.55 -0.24
CA VAL A 193 1.49 -13.07 0.94
C VAL A 193 2.73 -13.94 1.10
N SER A 194 3.93 -13.35 1.15
CA SER A 194 5.19 -14.09 1.20
C SER A 194 6.29 -13.28 1.87
N ILE A 195 7.37 -13.91 2.33
CA ILE A 195 8.57 -13.16 2.69
C ILE A 195 9.32 -12.78 1.41
N PRO A 196 9.70 -11.51 1.19
CA PRO A 196 9.52 -10.35 2.06
C PRO A 196 8.36 -9.42 1.67
N CYS A 197 7.44 -9.82 0.78
CA CYS A 197 6.41 -8.91 0.24
C CYS A 197 5.07 -9.59 -0.10
N THR A 198 4.04 -8.75 -0.23
CA THR A 198 2.74 -9.14 -0.78
C THR A 198 2.60 -8.73 -2.25
N PHE A 199 2.09 -9.62 -3.08
CA PHE A 199 1.67 -9.32 -4.45
C PHE A 199 0.15 -9.30 -4.56
N LEU A 200 -0.37 -8.32 -5.30
CA LEU A 200 -1.77 -8.20 -5.71
C LEU A 200 -1.84 -8.26 -7.23
N TYR A 201 -2.41 -9.33 -7.76
CA TYR A 201 -2.78 -9.47 -9.17
C TYR A 201 -4.23 -9.02 -9.32
N SER A 202 -4.42 -7.78 -9.74
CA SER A 202 -5.75 -7.18 -9.69
C SER A 202 -6.54 -7.39 -10.98
N SER A 203 -7.81 -7.79 -10.86
CA SER A 203 -8.75 -7.72 -11.97
C SER A 203 -9.18 -6.26 -12.20
N GLY A 204 -8.58 -5.61 -13.18
CA GLY A 204 -8.69 -4.16 -13.40
C GLY A 204 -8.03 -3.32 -12.32
N LYS A 205 -8.35 -2.02 -12.27
CA LYS A 205 -7.87 -1.10 -11.23
C LYS A 205 -8.62 -1.32 -9.91
N PRO A 206 -7.93 -1.59 -8.78
CA PRO A 206 -8.57 -1.70 -7.48
C PRO A 206 -9.29 -0.41 -7.06
N GLY A 207 -10.44 -0.56 -6.40
CA GLY A 207 -11.15 0.51 -5.75
C GLY A 207 -10.34 1.12 -4.60
N ARG A 208 -10.64 2.39 -4.26
CA ARG A 208 -9.94 3.09 -3.17
C ARG A 208 -10.17 2.42 -1.82
N GLY A 209 -11.40 1.98 -1.54
CA GLY A 209 -11.79 1.29 -0.30
C GLY A 209 -11.01 -0.01 -0.10
N PHE A 210 -11.15 -0.93 -1.05
CA PHE A 210 -10.35 -2.16 -1.13
C PHE A 210 -8.86 -1.91 -0.91
N PHE A 211 -8.27 -0.95 -1.64
CA PHE A 211 -6.83 -0.68 -1.55
C PHE A 211 -6.41 -0.15 -0.17
N TRP A 212 -7.23 0.69 0.46
CA TRP A 212 -7.01 1.16 1.84
C TRP A 212 -7.11 0.02 2.86
N ASN A 213 -8.11 -0.85 2.73
CA ASN A 213 -8.26 -2.00 3.60
C ASN A 213 -7.06 -2.95 3.46
N LEU A 214 -6.58 -3.17 2.24
CA LEU A 214 -5.40 -4.01 1.98
C LEU A 214 -4.14 -3.44 2.66
N ILE A 215 -3.87 -2.14 2.48
CA ILE A 215 -2.74 -1.48 3.16
C ILE A 215 -2.90 -1.57 4.69
N ASN A 216 -4.11 -1.33 5.21
CA ASN A 216 -4.37 -1.43 6.64
C ASN A 216 -4.15 -2.85 7.18
N ALA A 217 -4.58 -3.88 6.45
CA ALA A 217 -4.32 -5.26 6.81
C ALA A 217 -2.81 -5.55 6.91
N ILE A 218 -2.00 -5.05 5.98
CA ILE A 218 -0.52 -5.18 6.05
C ILE A 218 0.05 -4.47 7.27
N TYR A 219 -0.43 -3.26 7.58
CA TYR A 219 0.01 -2.56 8.78
C TYR A 219 -0.35 -3.33 10.05
N PHE A 220 -1.62 -3.70 10.23
CA PHE A 220 -2.10 -4.32 11.45
C PHE A 220 -1.62 -5.76 11.60
N GLY A 221 -1.78 -6.60 10.58
CA GLY A 221 -1.43 -8.01 10.64
C GLY A 221 0.04 -8.32 10.41
N GLY A 222 0.77 -7.39 9.79
CA GLY A 222 2.19 -7.53 9.46
C GLY A 222 3.09 -6.66 10.32
N LEU A 223 3.12 -5.36 10.02
CA LEU A 223 4.13 -4.43 10.58
C LEU A 223 3.97 -4.18 12.09
N TYR A 224 2.75 -4.01 12.58
CA TYR A 224 2.50 -3.81 14.02
C TYR A 224 2.76 -5.08 14.83
N GLU A 225 2.32 -6.25 14.34
CA GLU A 225 2.65 -7.53 14.97
C GLU A 225 4.15 -7.78 15.01
N LYS A 226 4.86 -7.49 13.91
CA LYS A 226 6.31 -7.63 13.87
C LYS A 226 7.00 -6.73 14.90
N LYS A 227 6.61 -5.46 14.94
CA LYS A 227 7.11 -4.49 15.94
C LYS A 227 6.84 -4.94 17.37
N LYS A 228 5.69 -5.56 17.63
CA LYS A 228 5.34 -6.09 18.94
C LYS A 228 6.26 -7.25 19.34
N ARG A 229 6.41 -8.27 18.46
CA ARG A 229 7.25 -9.45 18.70
C ARG A 229 8.72 -9.09 18.93
N ASP A 230 9.26 -8.21 18.09
CA ASP A 230 10.66 -7.77 18.20
C ASP A 230 11.01 -7.13 19.54
N ARG A 231 10.02 -6.53 20.20
CA ARG A 231 10.21 -6.00 21.55
C ARG A 231 10.16 -7.07 22.62
N GLU A 232 9.25 -8.02 22.50
CA GLU A 232 9.18 -9.17 23.39
C GLU A 232 10.50 -9.97 23.33
N ASP A 233 11.07 -10.09 22.13
CA ASP A 233 12.33 -10.80 21.86
C ASP A 233 13.59 -9.92 22.00
N GLN A 234 13.44 -8.63 22.33
CA GLN A 234 14.50 -7.63 22.44
C GLN A 234 15.44 -7.54 21.21
N ASN A 235 14.92 -7.84 20.02
CA ASN A 235 15.67 -7.87 18.77
C ASN A 235 14.92 -7.10 17.69
N ASN A 236 15.50 -6.02 17.16
CA ASN A 236 14.88 -5.26 16.06
C ASN A 236 15.35 -5.78 14.69
N LYS A 237 14.64 -6.75 14.09
CA LYS A 237 14.96 -7.33 12.78
C LYS A 237 13.80 -7.17 11.81
N ASN A 238 14.06 -6.84 10.54
CA ASN A 238 13.01 -6.75 9.52
C ASN A 238 12.56 -8.11 8.95
N GLU A 239 12.73 -9.20 9.69
CA GLU A 239 12.45 -10.57 9.25
C GLU A 239 11.04 -10.99 9.68
N PHE A 240 10.16 -11.24 8.71
CA PHE A 240 8.82 -11.75 8.97
C PHE A 240 8.88 -13.27 9.15
N ASP A 241 8.06 -13.79 10.05
CA ASP A 241 7.90 -15.22 10.29
C ASP A 241 6.54 -15.71 9.78
N GLU A 242 6.35 -17.04 9.77
CA GLU A 242 5.15 -17.67 9.25
C GLU A 242 3.87 -17.25 9.99
N ASP A 243 3.92 -17.06 11.31
CA ASP A 243 2.74 -16.68 12.10
C ASP A 243 2.26 -15.27 11.75
N ILE A 244 3.19 -14.33 11.55
CA ILE A 244 2.87 -12.98 11.10
C ILE A 244 2.18 -13.06 9.74
N LEU A 245 2.68 -13.88 8.81
CA LEU A 245 2.04 -14.06 7.50
C LEU A 245 0.66 -14.71 7.60
N ARG A 246 0.47 -15.67 8.52
CA ARG A 246 -0.83 -16.30 8.80
C ARG A 246 -1.83 -15.27 9.33
N ASN A 247 -1.42 -14.44 10.30
CA ASN A 247 -2.27 -13.39 10.84
C ASN A 247 -2.61 -12.33 9.78
N LEU A 248 -1.63 -11.91 8.98
CA LEU A 248 -1.84 -11.01 7.86
C LEU A 248 -2.87 -11.57 6.86
N THR A 249 -2.70 -12.83 6.45
CA THR A 249 -3.61 -13.52 5.54
C THR A 249 -5.03 -13.56 6.10
N ARG A 250 -5.17 -13.91 7.39
CA ARG A 250 -6.46 -13.91 8.08
C ARG A 250 -7.12 -12.54 8.06
N LEU A 251 -6.41 -11.47 8.46
CA LEU A 251 -6.96 -10.11 8.44
C LEU A 251 -7.31 -9.63 7.02
N MET A 252 -6.55 -10.05 6.00
CA MET A 252 -6.90 -9.74 4.62
C MET A 252 -8.23 -10.38 4.21
N LEU A 253 -8.43 -11.66 4.52
CA LEU A 253 -9.68 -12.36 4.24
C LEU A 253 -10.87 -11.79 5.02
N GLU A 254 -10.67 -11.37 6.26
CA GLU A 254 -11.73 -10.84 7.13
C GLU A 254 -12.13 -9.39 6.82
N HIS A 255 -11.16 -8.53 6.47
CA HIS A 255 -11.38 -7.07 6.43
C HIS A 255 -11.20 -6.44 5.06
N VAL A 256 -10.51 -7.10 4.13
CA VAL A 256 -10.31 -6.58 2.76
C VAL A 256 -11.40 -7.09 1.83
N ALA A 257 -11.91 -8.30 2.08
CA ALA A 257 -13.11 -8.79 1.42
C ALA A 257 -14.27 -7.87 1.80
N GLU A 258 -14.60 -6.93 0.91
CA GLU A 258 -15.82 -6.15 1.06
C GLU A 258 -17.00 -7.11 0.91
N VAL A 259 -17.97 -7.04 1.83
CA VAL A 259 -19.20 -7.84 1.77
C VAL A 259 -19.73 -7.72 0.35
N GLN A 260 -19.80 -8.84 -0.35
CA GLN A 260 -20.49 -8.90 -1.63
C GLN A 260 -21.94 -8.51 -1.32
N PHE A 261 -22.32 -7.29 -1.68
CA PHE A 261 -23.74 -7.06 -1.95
C PHE A 261 -24.11 -8.14 -2.95
N SER A 262 -25.02 -9.03 -2.56
CA SER A 262 -25.35 -10.13 -3.43
C SER A 262 -25.76 -9.52 -4.77
N VAL A 263 -25.43 -10.17 -5.88
CA VAL A 263 -25.88 -9.69 -7.21
C VAL A 263 -27.40 -9.43 -7.20
N THR A 264 -28.12 -10.14 -6.34
CA THR A 264 -29.53 -9.93 -5.97
C THR A 264 -29.81 -8.55 -5.39
N ASP A 265 -29.03 -8.06 -4.42
CA ASP A 265 -29.21 -6.74 -3.77
C ASP A 265 -28.90 -5.59 -4.72
N MET A 266 -27.89 -5.75 -5.59
CA MET A 266 -27.57 -4.78 -6.63
C MET A 266 -28.66 -4.73 -7.70
N LYS A 267 -29.18 -5.90 -8.12
CA LYS A 267 -30.36 -5.99 -9.00
C LYS A 267 -31.60 -5.40 -8.35
N LEU A 268 -31.81 -5.60 -7.05
CA LEU A 268 -32.92 -5.01 -6.29
C LEU A 268 -32.81 -3.48 -6.25
N SER A 269 -31.61 -2.97 -6.04
CA SER A 269 -31.35 -1.52 -6.02
C SER A 269 -31.57 -0.90 -7.39
N LEU A 270 -31.12 -1.55 -8.46
CA LEU A 270 -31.37 -1.12 -9.84
C LEU A 270 -32.87 -1.16 -10.18
N LEU A 271 -33.58 -2.22 -9.76
CA LEU A 271 -35.03 -2.36 -9.94
C LEU A 271 -35.77 -1.23 -9.21
N ALA A 272 -35.37 -0.90 -7.98
CA ALA A 272 -35.95 0.18 -7.20
C ALA A 272 -35.74 1.55 -7.87
N ILE A 273 -34.56 1.79 -8.44
CA ILE A 273 -34.27 3.02 -9.21
C ILE A 273 -35.16 3.10 -10.46
N ILE A 274 -35.29 2.00 -11.22
CA ILE A 274 -36.15 1.96 -12.41
C ILE A 274 -37.61 2.23 -12.03
N LEU A 275 -38.10 1.61 -10.95
CA LEU A 275 -39.45 1.84 -10.45
C LEU A 275 -39.68 3.29 -10.02
N ALA A 276 -38.69 3.91 -9.36
CA ALA A 276 -38.76 5.31 -8.99
C ALA A 276 -38.84 6.24 -10.22
N ILE A 277 -38.07 5.96 -11.26
CA ILE A 277 -38.12 6.70 -12.53
C ILE A 277 -39.50 6.56 -13.18
N ILE A 278 -40.05 5.35 -13.25
CA ILE A 278 -41.39 5.10 -13.80
C ILE A 278 -42.45 5.87 -13.00
N ALA A 279 -42.38 5.85 -11.68
CA ALA A 279 -43.32 6.59 -10.82
C ALA A 279 -43.25 8.11 -11.06
N ILE A 280 -42.05 8.66 -11.27
CA ILE A 280 -41.86 10.07 -11.64
C ILE A 280 -42.52 10.36 -13.00
N PHE A 281 -42.30 9.52 -14.01
CA PHE A 281 -42.92 9.69 -15.32
C PHE A 281 -44.46 9.65 -15.26
N ILE A 282 -45.04 8.70 -14.53
CA ILE A 282 -46.50 8.62 -14.33
C ILE A 282 -47.03 9.88 -13.66
N THR A 283 -46.33 10.38 -12.64
CA THR A 283 -46.70 11.61 -11.94
C THR A 283 -46.67 12.81 -12.87
N ILE A 284 -45.61 12.96 -13.68
CA ILE A 284 -45.49 14.04 -14.67
C ILE A 284 -46.61 13.95 -15.71
N ILE A 285 -46.86 12.77 -16.27
CA ILE A 285 -47.95 12.56 -17.25
C ILE A 285 -49.28 12.97 -16.63
N THR A 286 -49.56 12.56 -15.40
CA THR A 286 -50.82 12.88 -14.69
C THR A 286 -50.98 14.38 -14.43
N ILE A 287 -49.89 15.11 -14.20
CA ILE A 287 -49.90 16.57 -14.04
C ILE A 287 -50.14 17.27 -15.39
N VAL A 288 -49.52 16.79 -16.47
CA VAL A 288 -49.62 17.38 -17.82
C VAL A 288 -50.95 17.06 -18.51
N SER A 289 -51.62 15.96 -18.14
CA SER A 289 -52.92 15.56 -18.68
C SER A 289 -54.12 16.12 -17.89
N LYS A 290 -53.86 16.96 -16.88
CA LYS A 290 -54.82 17.89 -16.28
C LYS A 290 -54.72 19.26 -16.92
#